data_AF-A0A176RTZ7-F1
#
_entry.id   AF-A0A176RTZ7-F1
#
_cell.length_a   1.000
_cell.length_b   1.000
_cell.length_c   1.000
_cell.angle_alpha   90.00
_cell.angle_beta   90.00
_cell.angle_gamma   90.00
#
_symmetry.space_group_name_H-M   'P 1'
#
loop_
_entity.id
_entity.type
_entity.pdbx_description
1 polymer ?
#
loop_
_entity_poly.entity_id
_entity_poly.type
_entity_poly.pdbx_seq_one_letter_code
_entity_poly.pdbx_strand_id
1 'polypeptide(L)'
;YPNLPTKRQTVFKSANTGPYANINLIQPGNFLYYINHSYKNLEHSAIFIDWLDYDNKQALMLSYAGENRHKPARYFPYDLSSVFRIIRAQN
;
A
#
# COMPACT_ATOMS: atom_id res chain seq x y z
N TYR A 1 3.03 21.69 -1.41
CA TYR A 1 1.58 21.38 -1.38
C TYR A 1 1.22 20.82 -0.01
N PRO A 2 0.33 21.45 0.78
CA PRO A 2 0.00 20.92 2.10
C PRO A 2 -0.89 19.67 1.98
N ASN A 3 -0.53 18.62 2.72
CA ASN A 3 -1.33 17.41 2.88
C ASN A 3 -2.48 17.69 3.86
N LEU A 4 -3.56 18.28 3.38
CA LEU A 4 -4.75 18.55 4.20
C LEU A 4 -5.51 17.24 4.47
N PRO A 5 -5.94 16.97 5.72
CA PRO A 5 -6.72 15.77 6.07
C PRO A 5 -8.01 15.64 5.26
N THR A 6 -8.63 16.76 4.89
CA THR A 6 -9.86 16.83 4.09
C THR A 6 -9.68 16.35 2.65
N LYS A 7 -8.45 16.20 2.16
CA LYS A 7 -8.13 15.68 0.82
C LYS A 7 -7.84 14.18 0.81
N ARG A 8 -8.16 13.47 1.89
CA ARG A 8 -7.87 12.04 2.05
C ARG A 8 -9.07 11.31 2.61
N GLN A 9 -9.40 10.18 2.01
CA GLN A 9 -10.42 9.26 2.50
C GLN A 9 -9.77 7.95 2.95
N THR A 10 -10.14 7.48 4.13
CA THR A 10 -9.85 6.09 4.52
C THR A 10 -10.93 5.19 3.93
N VAL A 11 -10.56 4.40 2.92
CA VAL A 11 -11.47 3.49 2.21
C VAL A 11 -11.65 2.19 2.97
N PHE A 12 -10.57 1.73 3.62
CA PHE A 12 -10.56 0.53 4.44
C PHE A 12 -9.54 0.70 5.57
N LYS A 13 -9.86 0.16 6.76
CA LYS A 13 -8.95 0.08 7.89
C LYS A 13 -9.34 -1.08 8.80
N SER A 14 -8.36 -1.89 9.18
CA SER A 14 -8.45 -2.93 10.19
C SER A 14 -7.17 -2.96 11.06
N ALA A 15 -7.08 -3.93 11.96
CA ALA A 15 -5.83 -4.24 12.64
C ALA A 15 -4.83 -4.83 11.63
N ASN A 16 -3.53 -4.70 11.89
CA ASN A 16 -2.49 -5.27 11.03
C ASN A 16 -2.46 -6.83 11.05
N THR A 17 -3.23 -7.44 11.94
CA THR A 17 -3.51 -8.89 12.00
C THR A 17 -4.76 -9.31 11.23
N GLY A 18 -5.45 -8.36 10.60
CA GLY A 18 -6.64 -8.60 9.80
C GLY A 18 -7.97 -8.27 10.52
N PRO A 19 -9.12 -8.48 9.84
CA PRO A 19 -9.25 -9.00 8.48
C PRO A 19 -8.60 -8.07 7.44
N TYR A 20 -8.07 -8.63 6.36
CA TYR A 20 -7.43 -7.85 5.29
C TYR A 20 -8.45 -7.33 4.27
N ALA A 21 -8.08 -6.29 3.55
CA ALA A 21 -8.95 -5.61 2.60
C ALA A 21 -9.31 -6.53 1.42
N ASN A 22 -10.53 -6.37 0.90
CA ASN A 22 -10.86 -6.94 -0.40
C ASN A 22 -10.04 -6.21 -1.48
N ILE A 23 -9.30 -6.96 -2.29
CA ILE A 23 -8.41 -6.42 -3.33
C ILE A 23 -9.15 -5.56 -4.37
N ASN A 24 -10.45 -5.79 -4.57
CA ASN A 24 -11.31 -4.97 -5.44
C ASN A 24 -11.45 -3.52 -4.98
N LEU A 25 -11.11 -3.22 -3.72
CA LEU A 25 -11.13 -1.84 -3.21
C LEU A 25 -9.88 -1.05 -3.61
N ILE A 26 -8.82 -1.71 -4.07
CA ILE A 26 -7.54 -1.09 -4.39
C ILE A 26 -7.62 -0.44 -5.78
N GLN A 27 -7.17 0.80 -5.88
CA GLN A 27 -7.14 1.58 -7.13
C GLN A 27 -5.78 2.25 -7.31
N PRO A 28 -5.35 2.53 -8.56
CA PRO A 28 -4.15 3.32 -8.85
C PRO A 28 -4.07 4.60 -8.00
N GLY A 29 -2.89 4.88 -7.45
CA GLY A 29 -2.63 6.03 -6.59
C GLY A 29 -3.08 5.89 -5.14
N ASN A 30 -3.69 4.76 -4.75
CA ASN A 30 -4.01 4.51 -3.35
C ASN A 30 -2.73 4.32 -2.53
N PHE A 31 -2.70 4.92 -1.35
CA PHE A 31 -1.64 4.70 -0.37
C PHE A 31 -2.04 3.54 0.53
N LEU A 32 -1.28 2.45 0.46
CA LEU A 32 -1.58 1.19 1.12
C LEU A 32 -0.68 0.97 2.33
N TYR A 33 -1.23 0.34 3.36
CA TYR A 33 -0.46 -0.29 4.44
C TYR A 33 -0.73 -1.79 4.43
N TYR A 34 0.35 -2.57 4.44
CA TYR A 34 0.31 -4.03 4.32
C TYR A 34 1.45 -4.68 5.07
N ILE A 35 1.33 -5.99 5.32
CA ILE A 35 2.43 -6.80 5.84
C ILE A 35 3.32 -7.24 4.68
N ASN A 36 4.61 -6.88 4.75
CA ASN A 36 5.59 -7.29 3.75
C ASN A 36 6.12 -8.70 4.05
N HIS A 37 5.52 -9.70 3.41
CA HIS A 37 5.91 -11.09 3.57
C HIS A 37 7.31 -11.40 3.04
N SER A 38 7.79 -10.63 2.06
CA SER A 38 9.16 -10.74 1.53
C SER A 38 10.22 -10.09 2.43
N TYR A 39 9.81 -9.34 3.46
CA TYR A 39 10.72 -8.66 4.38
C TYR A 39 10.24 -8.73 5.82
N LYS A 40 10.67 -9.80 6.51
CA LYS A 40 10.50 -10.00 7.96
C LYS A 40 9.04 -9.93 8.46
N ASN A 41 8.05 -10.03 7.58
CA ASN A 41 6.63 -9.86 7.92
C ASN A 41 6.34 -8.55 8.67
N LEU A 42 7.06 -7.48 8.31
CA LEU A 42 6.90 -6.18 8.94
C LEU A 42 5.86 -5.34 8.20
N GLU A 43 5.27 -4.39 8.92
CA GLU A 43 4.44 -3.36 8.32
C GLU A 43 5.24 -2.56 7.29
N HIS A 44 4.62 -2.34 6.14
CA HIS A 44 5.15 -1.49 5.09
C HIS A 44 4.06 -0.63 4.50
N SER A 45 4.46 0.50 3.90
CA SER A 45 3.54 1.36 3.18
C SER A 45 4.13 1.83 1.86
N ALA A 46 3.26 1.92 0.85
CA ALA A 46 3.64 2.29 -0.51
C ALA A 46 2.42 2.77 -1.30
N ILE A 47 2.65 3.35 -2.47
CA ILE A 47 1.59 3.77 -3.38
C ILE A 47 1.38 2.66 -4.41
N PHE A 48 0.13 2.23 -4.56
CA PHE A 48 -0.26 1.26 -5.57
C PHE A 48 -0.24 1.88 -6.96
N ILE A 49 0.41 1.21 -7.92
CA ILE A 49 0.52 1.66 -9.31
C ILE A 49 -0.41 0.83 -10.18
N ASP A 50 -0.15 -0.48 -10.26
CA ASP A 50 -0.94 -1.41 -11.07
C ASP A 50 -0.76 -2.85 -10.59
N TRP A 51 -1.66 -3.74 -11.00
CA TRP A 51 -1.51 -5.18 -10.79
C TRP A 51 -0.53 -5.77 -11.80
N LEU A 52 0.38 -6.62 -11.32
CA LEU A 52 1.24 -7.44 -12.17
C LEU A 52 0.60 -8.83 -12.38
N ASP A 53 -0.03 -9.34 -11.32
CA ASP A 53 -0.82 -10.57 -11.31
C ASP A 53 -1.94 -10.39 -10.28
N TYR A 54 -3.16 -10.18 -10.77
CA TYR A 54 -4.32 -9.90 -9.93
C TYR A 54 -4.72 -11.11 -9.08
N ASP A 55 -4.68 -12.31 -9.66
CA ASP A 55 -5.13 -13.54 -9.01
C ASP A 55 -4.22 -13.93 -7.85
N ASN A 56 -2.90 -13.72 -8.03
CA ASN A 56 -1.89 -13.93 -6.99
C ASN A 56 -1.59 -12.68 -6.16
N LYS A 57 -2.37 -11.61 -6.34
CA LYS A 57 -2.27 -10.33 -5.60
C LYS A 57 -0.88 -9.70 -5.63
N GLN A 58 -0.15 -9.89 -6.73
CA GLN A 58 1.14 -9.25 -6.95
C GLN A 58 0.93 -7.92 -7.68
N ALA A 59 1.46 -6.85 -7.10
CA ALA A 59 1.27 -5.50 -7.62
C ALA A 59 2.60 -4.76 -7.74
N LEU A 60 2.67 -3.88 -8.73
CA LEU A 60 3.72 -2.89 -8.82
C LEU A 60 3.41 -1.75 -7.85
N MET A 61 4.33 -1.48 -6.93
CA MET A 61 4.21 -0.40 -5.95
C MET A 61 5.33 0.61 -6.15
N LEU A 62 5.01 1.90 -6.00
CA LEU A 62 6.03 2.93 -5.78
C LEU A 62 6.35 2.98 -4.28
N SER A 63 7.55 2.52 -3.94
CA SER A 63 7.94 2.29 -2.56
C SER A 63 9.27 2.97 -2.20
N TYR A 64 9.32 3.54 -1.00
CA TYR A 64 10.55 4.04 -0.38
C TYR A 64 11.17 2.94 0.49
N ALA A 65 12.49 2.82 0.45
CA ALA A 65 13.20 2.02 1.43
C ALA A 65 13.13 2.71 2.80
N GLY A 66 12.59 2.03 3.81
CA GLY A 66 12.57 2.54 5.19
C GLY A 66 13.96 2.60 5.83
N GLU A 67 13.99 2.60 7.16
CA GLU A 67 15.22 2.54 7.96
C GLU A 67 16.19 3.72 7.72
N ASN A 68 15.66 4.95 7.52
CA ASN A 68 16.45 6.17 7.27
C ASN A 68 17.44 6.08 6.10
N ARG A 69 17.19 5.16 5.15
CA ARG A 69 18.02 5.02 3.96
C ARG A 69 17.78 6.21 3.04
N HIS A 70 18.86 6.87 2.65
CA HIS A 70 18.83 8.00 1.70
C HIS A 70 18.77 7.47 0.26
N LYS A 71 17.69 6.77 -0.08
CA LYS A 71 17.45 6.24 -1.43
C LYS A 71 16.12 6.76 -1.97
N PRO A 72 16.05 7.11 -3.27
CA PRO A 72 14.79 7.51 -3.89
C PRO A 72 13.79 6.35 -3.88
N ALA A 73 12.51 6.68 -4.05
CA ALA A 73 11.49 5.67 -4.29
C ALA A 73 11.79 4.90 -5.58
N ARG A 74 11.33 3.64 -5.61
CA ARG A 74 11.45 2.75 -6.75
C ARG A 74 10.14 2.02 -6.98
N TYR A 75 9.92 1.66 -8.25
CA TYR A 75 8.89 0.70 -8.62
C TYR A 75 9.40 -0.70 -8.27
N PHE A 76 8.61 -1.45 -7.50
CA PHE A 76 8.99 -2.80 -7.10
C PHE A 76 7.73 -3.66 -6.90
N PRO A 77 7.76 -4.96 -7.23
CA PRO A 77 6.64 -5.87 -7.00
C PRO A 77 6.46 -6.17 -5.51
N TYR A 78 5.21 -6.25 -5.06
CA TYR A 78 4.85 -6.66 -3.70
C TYR A 78 3.59 -7.54 -3.70
N ASP A 79 3.55 -8.44 -2.73
CA ASP A 79 2.35 -9.21 -2.35
C ASP A 79 1.40 -8.33 -1.52
N LEU A 80 0.17 -8.17 -2.00
CA LEU A 80 -0.89 -7.40 -1.37
C LEU A 80 -1.96 -8.25 -0.66
N SER A 81 -1.65 -9.51 -0.35
CA SER A 81 -2.55 -10.41 0.38
C SER A 81 -2.92 -9.92 1.78
N SER A 82 -2.07 -9.11 2.40
CA SER A 82 -2.20 -8.64 3.78
C SER A 82 -2.33 -7.13 3.91
N VAL A 83 -3.10 -6.50 3.02
CA VAL A 83 -3.43 -5.06 3.09
C VAL A 83 -4.43 -4.82 4.22
N PHE A 84 -4.08 -3.99 5.20
CA PHE A 84 -4.95 -3.67 6.34
C PHE A 84 -5.40 -2.21 6.36
N ARG A 85 -4.88 -1.36 5.46
CA ARG A 85 -5.35 0.03 5.31
C ARG A 85 -5.22 0.54 3.89
N ILE A 86 -6.27 1.22 3.42
CA ILE A 86 -6.33 1.87 2.11
C ILE A 86 -6.67 3.34 2.33
N ILE A 87 -5.77 4.24 1.92
CA ILE A 87 -6.01 5.68 1.89
C ILE A 87 -6.08 6.14 0.43
N ARG A 88 -7.10 6.93 0.12
CA ARG A 88 -7.34 7.48 -1.22
C ARG A 88 -7.28 9.00 -1.19
N ALA A 89 -6.59 9.60 -2.15
CA ALA A 89 -6.65 11.04 -2.35
C ALA A 89 -8.02 11.42 -2.93
N GLN A 90 -8.57 12.53 -2.45
CA GLN A 90 -9.77 13.15 -2.98
C GLN A 90 -9.40 14.49 -3.62
N ASN A 91 -10.15 14.85 -4.67
CA ASN A 91 -9.99 16.14 -5.36
C ASN A 91 -10.66 17.27 -4.58
#